data_AF-A0A482T440-F1
#
_entry.id   AF-A0A482T440-F1
#
_cell.length_a   1.000
_cell.length_b   1.000
_cell.length_c   1.000
_cell.angle_alpha   90.00
_cell.angle_beta   90.00
_cell.angle_gamma   90.00
#
_symmetry.space_group_name_H-M   'P 1'
#
loop_
_entity.id
_entity.type
_entity.pdbx_description
1 polymer ?
#
loop_
_entity_poly.entity_id
_entity_poly.type
_entity_poly.pdbx_seq_one_letter_code
_entity_poly.pdbx_strand_id
1 'polypeptide(L)'
;MTDGIPFAGEPADSHEAIMRATFRALREYGYAGLSIQRIADEADLSKSTFYHHFDGKEDLLLSFQEFILTEFNRIFQVESTGDPEQDIKTFVSLVLDDFPDCVETPDKNAVLGSYVEMRAQAVQNPDFREKFTETDELFARQLVQIIEDGIEQGVFADVNPETVSRFMITILDGVILQSATRNDNPVAGVRDTIDEYIEETLILGTYSSH
;
A
#
# COMPACT_ATOMS: atom_id res chain seq x y z
N MET A 1 16.76 -8.19 14.93
CA MET A 1 15.89 -8.62 13.82
C MET A 1 15.26 -7.35 13.28
N THR A 2 15.78 -6.87 12.15
CA THR A 2 15.34 -5.66 11.43
C THR A 2 14.37 -5.97 10.30
N ASP A 3 14.11 -7.26 10.07
CA ASP A 3 13.15 -7.74 9.09
C ASP A 3 11.75 -7.33 9.53
N GLY A 4 11.20 -6.31 8.88
CA GLY A 4 9.87 -5.76 9.16
C GLY A 4 9.83 -4.26 9.42
N ILE A 5 10.97 -3.57 9.55
CA ILE A 5 11.01 -2.09 9.64
C ILE A 5 11.36 -1.52 8.25
N PRO A 6 10.45 -0.76 7.61
CA PRO A 6 10.79 0.00 6.41
C PRO A 6 12.00 0.87 6.70
N PHE A 7 12.99 0.84 5.81
CA PHE A 7 14.18 1.71 5.90
C PHE A 7 15.13 1.40 7.08
N ALA A 8 15.30 0.14 7.48
CA ALA A 8 16.38 -0.26 8.37
C ALA A 8 17.77 -0.15 7.69
N GLY A 9 18.82 0.15 8.47
CA GLY A 9 20.21 0.24 7.98
C GLY A 9 20.57 1.58 7.31
N GLU A 10 21.82 1.70 6.85
CA GLU A 10 22.26 2.86 6.05
C GLU A 10 21.70 2.79 4.62
N PRO A 11 21.35 3.93 4.01
CA PRO A 11 20.92 3.96 2.61
C PRO A 11 22.06 3.50 1.69
N ALA A 12 21.74 2.74 0.65
CA ALA A 12 22.71 2.24 -0.32
C ALA A 12 23.34 3.37 -1.15
N ASP A 13 22.56 4.41 -1.44
CA ASP A 13 23.00 5.58 -2.18
C ASP A 13 22.20 6.86 -1.82
N SER A 14 22.51 7.96 -2.49
CA SER A 14 21.82 9.23 -2.28
C SER A 14 20.35 9.23 -2.75
N HIS A 15 19.97 8.39 -3.72
CA HIS A 15 18.57 8.30 -4.15
C HIS A 15 17.75 7.66 -3.04
N GLU A 16 18.21 6.52 -2.49
CA GLU A 16 17.55 5.87 -1.36
C GLU A 16 17.51 6.77 -0.13
N ALA A 17 18.59 7.52 0.14
CA ALA A 17 18.60 8.51 1.23
C ALA A 17 17.49 9.57 1.07
N ILE A 18 17.27 10.07 -0.15
CA ILE A 18 16.20 11.03 -0.47
C ILE A 18 14.82 10.37 -0.32
N MET A 19 14.63 9.13 -0.77
CA MET A 19 13.35 8.42 -0.62
C MET A 19 12.99 8.21 0.85
N ARG A 20 13.94 7.78 1.67
CA ARG A 20 13.77 7.60 3.11
C ARG A 20 13.46 8.92 3.83
N ALA A 21 14.15 10.00 3.45
CA ALA A 21 13.87 11.35 3.95
C ALA A 21 12.47 11.85 3.54
N THR A 22 12.04 11.53 2.32
CA THR A 22 10.70 11.88 1.81
C THR A 22 9.61 11.19 2.62
N PHE A 23 9.77 9.89 2.93
CA PHE A 23 8.84 9.17 3.81
C PHE A 23 8.73 9.82 5.19
N ARG A 24 9.86 10.14 5.82
CA ARG A 24 9.88 10.80 7.15
C ARG A 24 9.24 12.18 7.10
N ALA A 25 9.54 12.97 6.09
CA ALA A 25 8.98 14.30 5.92
C ALA A 25 7.47 14.28 5.62
N LEU A 26 6.97 13.33 4.82
CA LEU A 26 5.53 13.16 4.61
C LEU A 26 4.82 12.79 5.92
N ARG A 27 5.39 11.87 6.70
CA ARG A 27 4.85 11.49 8.00
C ARG A 27 4.76 12.67 8.97
N GLU A 28 5.79 13.51 9.03
CA GLU A 28 5.84 14.61 10.00
C GLU A 28 5.05 15.85 9.55
N TYR A 29 5.07 16.16 8.25
CA TYR A 29 4.57 17.43 7.73
C TYR A 29 3.39 17.32 6.75
N GLY A 30 2.96 16.10 6.40
CA GLY A 30 1.97 15.84 5.35
C GLY A 30 2.46 16.22 3.96
N TYR A 31 1.64 15.99 2.93
CA TYR A 31 1.96 16.39 1.56
C TYR A 31 2.09 17.91 1.44
N ALA A 32 1.18 18.65 2.08
CA ALA A 32 1.15 20.12 2.03
C ALA A 32 2.41 20.76 2.64
N GLY A 33 2.94 20.17 3.72
CA GLY A 33 4.17 20.65 4.36
C GLY A 33 5.47 20.18 3.70
N LEU A 34 5.39 19.32 2.68
CA LEU A 34 6.59 18.80 2.02
C LEU A 34 7.27 19.88 1.15
N SER A 35 8.59 20.03 1.30
CA SER A 35 9.42 20.91 0.47
C SER A 35 10.79 20.28 0.20
N ILE A 36 11.38 20.62 -0.95
CA ILE A 36 12.73 20.15 -1.35
C ILE A 36 13.78 20.48 -0.28
N GLN A 37 13.69 21.67 0.35
CA GLN A 37 14.63 22.06 1.40
C GLN A 37 14.54 21.11 2.60
N ARG A 38 13.32 20.83 3.09
CA ARG A 38 13.12 19.92 4.23
C ARG A 38 13.65 18.52 3.95
N ILE A 39 13.38 18.00 2.75
CA ILE A 39 13.85 16.67 2.35
C ILE A 39 15.37 16.62 2.25
N ALA A 40 16.00 17.66 1.68
CA ALA A 40 17.46 17.75 1.60
C ALA A 40 18.10 17.81 3.00
N ASP A 41 17.53 18.62 3.89
CA ASP A 41 17.99 18.73 5.29
C ASP A 41 17.83 17.39 6.03
N GLU A 42 16.70 16.71 5.84
CA GLU A 42 16.38 15.39 6.42
C GLU A 42 17.26 14.25 5.88
N ALA A 43 17.79 14.40 4.68
CA ALA A 43 18.72 13.45 4.05
C ALA A 43 20.19 13.75 4.34
N ASP A 44 20.51 14.86 5.03
CA ASP A 44 21.87 15.42 5.15
C ASP A 44 22.56 15.61 3.78
N LEU A 45 21.78 16.08 2.79
CA LEU A 45 22.22 16.32 1.42
C LEU A 45 22.06 17.78 1.02
N SER A 46 22.86 18.22 0.05
CA SER A 46 22.69 19.55 -0.53
C SER A 46 21.50 19.59 -1.48
N LYS A 47 20.87 20.76 -1.64
CA LYS A 47 19.90 21.02 -2.72
C LYS A 47 20.46 20.69 -4.11
N SER A 48 21.75 20.88 -4.33
CA SER A 48 22.38 20.54 -5.62
C SER A 48 22.37 19.04 -5.87
N THR A 49 22.54 18.23 -4.82
CA THR A 49 22.44 16.77 -4.92
C THR A 49 21.01 16.35 -5.22
N PHE A 50 20.02 17.00 -4.62
CA PHE A 50 18.62 16.77 -4.93
C PHE A 50 18.30 16.99 -6.42
N TYR A 51 18.68 18.15 -6.97
CA TYR A 51 18.41 18.50 -8.37
C TYR A 51 19.21 17.69 -9.39
N HIS A 52 20.17 16.87 -8.93
CA HIS A 52 20.81 15.86 -9.79
C HIS A 52 19.91 14.64 -10.01
N HIS A 53 19.02 14.34 -9.06
CA HIS A 53 18.12 13.20 -9.12
C HIS A 53 16.72 13.57 -9.60
N PHE A 54 16.23 14.76 -9.25
CA PHE A 54 14.84 15.14 -9.49
C PHE A 54 14.70 16.56 -10.04
N ASP A 55 13.79 16.71 -11.00
CA ASP A 55 13.47 18.02 -11.59
C ASP A 55 12.62 18.88 -10.65
N GLY A 56 11.95 18.28 -9.68
CA GLY A 56 11.13 18.99 -8.70
C GLY A 56 10.41 18.08 -7.72
N LYS A 57 9.44 18.65 -6.99
CA LYS A 57 8.63 17.93 -5.99
C LYS A 57 7.74 16.86 -6.63
N GLU A 58 7.20 17.10 -7.81
CA GLU A 58 6.30 16.16 -8.50
C GLU A 58 7.06 14.91 -8.95
N ASP A 59 8.17 15.10 -9.66
CA ASP A 59 9.07 14.03 -10.09
C ASP A 59 9.59 13.18 -8.92
N LEU A 60 10.01 13.85 -7.84
CA LEU A 60 10.36 13.18 -6.58
C LEU A 60 9.22 12.29 -6.07
N LEU A 61 8.00 12.79 -6.05
CA LEU A 61 6.86 12.07 -5.47
C LEU A 61 6.39 10.91 -6.34
N LEU A 62 6.52 11.02 -7.67
CA LEU A 62 6.30 9.90 -8.58
C LEU A 62 7.35 8.80 -8.36
N SER A 63 8.63 9.16 -8.24
CA SER A 63 9.70 8.22 -7.90
C SER A 63 9.52 7.62 -6.51
N PHE A 64 9.04 8.42 -5.55
CA PHE A 64 8.73 7.96 -4.20
C PHE A 64 7.59 6.94 -4.18
N GLN A 65 6.54 7.15 -4.99
CA GLN A 65 5.44 6.19 -5.13
C GLN A 65 5.95 4.83 -5.64
N GLU A 66 6.87 4.80 -6.60
CA GLU A 66 7.51 3.56 -7.09
C GLU A 66 8.36 2.88 -6.01
N PHE A 67 9.12 3.67 -5.28
CA PHE A 67 9.98 3.19 -4.22
C PHE A 67 9.18 2.54 -3.10
N ILE A 68 8.10 3.19 -2.64
CA ILE A 68 7.22 2.63 -1.61
C ILE A 68 6.54 1.36 -2.09
N LEU A 69 6.10 1.30 -3.35
CA LEU A 69 5.52 0.07 -3.92
C LEU A 69 6.51 -1.10 -3.88
N THR A 70 7.76 -0.85 -4.24
CA THR A 70 8.82 -1.87 -4.24
C THR A 70 9.15 -2.33 -2.81
N GLU A 71 9.25 -1.39 -1.88
CA GLU A 71 9.49 -1.69 -0.47
C GLU A 71 8.32 -2.44 0.17
N PHE A 72 7.08 -2.11 -0.19
CA PHE A 72 5.89 -2.82 0.24
C PHE A 72 5.92 -4.27 -0.22
N ASN A 73 6.18 -4.51 -1.51
CA ASN A 73 6.33 -5.86 -2.06
C ASN A 73 7.44 -6.65 -1.35
N ARG A 74 8.57 -6.00 -1.05
CA ARG A 74 9.72 -6.61 -0.37
C ARG A 74 9.42 -6.99 1.09
N ILE A 75 8.79 -6.09 1.85
CA ILE A 75 8.54 -6.27 3.29
C ILE A 75 7.46 -7.31 3.52
N PHE A 76 6.39 -7.25 2.73
CA PHE A 76 5.23 -8.10 2.93
C PHE A 76 5.32 -9.44 2.21
N GLN A 77 6.45 -9.72 1.54
CA GLN A 77 6.71 -10.95 0.79
C GLN A 77 5.47 -11.40 0.03
N VAL A 78 4.85 -10.48 -0.72
CA VAL A 78 3.55 -10.73 -1.37
C VAL A 78 3.66 -11.71 -2.56
N GLU A 79 4.74 -12.49 -2.60
CA GLU A 79 4.88 -13.66 -3.44
C GLU A 79 3.90 -14.74 -2.95
N SER A 80 3.33 -15.49 -3.89
CA SER A 80 2.42 -16.59 -3.53
C SER A 80 3.14 -17.61 -2.65
N THR A 81 2.50 -17.98 -1.55
CA THR A 81 2.97 -19.06 -0.68
C THR A 81 2.60 -20.45 -1.23
N GLY A 82 1.80 -20.50 -2.30
CA GLY A 82 1.16 -21.70 -2.81
C GLY A 82 -0.10 -22.11 -2.04
N ASP A 83 -0.49 -21.34 -1.03
CA ASP A 83 -1.76 -21.49 -0.30
C ASP A 83 -2.66 -20.26 -0.59
N PRO A 84 -3.63 -20.39 -1.51
CA PRO A 84 -4.48 -19.28 -1.93
C PRO A 84 -5.29 -18.66 -0.79
N GLU A 85 -5.70 -19.45 0.21
CA GLU A 85 -6.43 -18.93 1.38
C GLU A 85 -5.52 -18.06 2.24
N GLN A 86 -4.29 -18.49 2.48
CA GLN A 86 -3.31 -17.69 3.22
C GLN A 86 -2.91 -16.44 2.42
N ASP A 87 -2.75 -16.55 1.10
CA ASP A 87 -2.34 -15.45 0.23
C ASP A 87 -3.41 -14.34 0.20
N ILE A 88 -4.70 -14.69 0.05
CA ILE A 88 -5.78 -13.69 0.04
C ILE A 88 -5.95 -13.01 1.41
N LYS A 89 -5.85 -13.78 2.50
CA LYS A 89 -5.90 -13.23 3.87
C LYS A 89 -4.73 -12.28 4.11
N THR A 90 -3.52 -12.67 3.69
CA THR A 90 -2.32 -11.83 3.80
C THR A 90 -2.52 -10.53 3.03
N PHE A 91 -2.98 -10.59 1.78
CA PHE A 91 -3.22 -9.41 0.94
C PHE A 91 -4.19 -8.41 1.60
N VAL A 92 -5.33 -8.90 2.10
CA VAL A 92 -6.33 -8.08 2.79
C VAL A 92 -5.75 -7.48 4.09
N SER A 93 -5.02 -8.29 4.85
CA SER A 93 -4.31 -7.85 6.05
C SER A 93 -3.34 -6.71 5.78
N LEU A 94 -2.69 -6.65 4.62
CA LEU A 94 -1.75 -5.56 4.31
C LEU A 94 -2.38 -4.16 4.35
N VAL A 95 -3.69 -4.07 4.10
CA VAL A 95 -4.42 -2.79 4.09
C VAL A 95 -5.28 -2.63 5.35
N LEU A 96 -5.88 -3.72 5.83
CA LEU A 96 -6.78 -3.68 6.97
C LEU A 96 -6.07 -3.80 8.32
N ASP A 97 -4.94 -4.50 8.38
CA ASP A 97 -4.14 -4.54 9.60
C ASP A 97 -3.32 -3.27 9.64
N ASP A 98 -3.09 -2.78 10.86
CA ASP A 98 -2.15 -1.71 11.08
C ASP A 98 -0.85 -2.07 10.34
N PHE A 99 -0.36 -1.15 9.49
CA PHE A 99 1.06 -1.14 9.13
C PHE A 99 1.80 -1.48 10.42
N PRO A 100 2.65 -2.52 10.44
CA PRO A 100 3.15 -3.06 11.70
C PRO A 100 3.61 -1.90 12.60
N ASP A 101 3.53 -2.05 13.92
CA ASP A 101 4.12 -1.09 14.87
C ASP A 101 5.66 -0.89 14.68
N CYS A 102 6.21 -1.41 13.58
CA CYS A 102 7.53 -1.15 13.01
C CYS A 102 7.88 0.34 12.85
N VAL A 103 6.93 1.27 13.00
CA VAL A 103 7.21 2.70 13.07
C VAL A 103 6.47 3.30 14.26
N GLU A 104 7.19 3.65 15.33
CA GLU A 104 6.65 4.42 16.46
C GLU A 104 6.16 5.79 15.96
N THR A 105 4.89 5.87 15.57
CA THR A 105 4.23 7.11 15.15
C THR A 105 3.09 7.43 16.10
N PRO A 106 3.04 8.65 16.66
CA PRO A 106 1.92 9.06 17.51
C PRO A 106 0.58 9.17 16.76
N ASP A 107 0.60 9.26 15.43
CA ASP A 107 -0.57 9.50 14.60
C ASP A 107 -0.52 8.68 13.29
N LYS A 108 -1.14 7.49 13.29
CA LYS A 108 -1.23 6.58 12.13
C LYS A 108 -1.98 7.23 10.95
N ASN A 109 -2.88 8.16 11.22
CA ASN A 109 -3.65 8.86 10.20
C ASN A 109 -2.75 9.79 9.36
N ALA A 110 -1.57 10.17 9.86
CA ALA A 110 -0.64 11.04 9.12
C ALA A 110 -0.06 10.36 7.86
N VAL A 111 0.23 9.04 7.91
CA VAL A 111 0.78 8.30 6.76
C VAL A 111 -0.31 8.06 5.72
N LEU A 112 -1.47 7.54 6.13
CA LEU A 112 -2.61 7.33 5.23
C LEU A 112 -3.13 8.66 4.67
N GLY A 113 -3.16 9.72 5.48
CA GLY A 113 -3.48 11.07 5.05
C GLY A 113 -2.53 11.58 3.96
N SER A 114 -1.22 11.39 4.14
CA SER A 114 -0.23 11.74 3.12
C SER A 114 -0.43 10.99 1.81
N TYR A 115 -0.76 9.70 1.87
CA TYR A 115 -1.12 8.91 0.68
C TYR A 115 -2.37 9.47 -0.01
N VAL A 116 -3.43 9.77 0.74
CA VAL A 116 -4.68 10.35 0.20
C VAL A 116 -4.43 11.72 -0.44
N GLU A 117 -3.67 12.60 0.21
CA GLU A 117 -3.30 13.93 -0.31
C GLU A 117 -2.49 13.83 -1.61
N MET A 118 -1.60 12.84 -1.70
CA MET A 118 -0.81 12.56 -2.90
C MET A 118 -1.68 11.97 -4.02
N ARG A 119 -2.56 11.00 -3.72
CA ARG A 119 -3.50 10.42 -4.69
C ARG A 119 -4.48 11.46 -5.23
N ALA A 120 -4.87 12.44 -4.42
CA ALA A 120 -5.73 13.55 -4.86
C ALA A 120 -5.08 14.40 -5.98
N GLN A 121 -3.76 14.40 -6.13
CA GLN A 121 -3.10 15.12 -7.24
C GLN A 121 -3.45 14.53 -8.61
N ALA A 122 -3.79 13.24 -8.70
CA ALA A 122 -4.23 12.59 -9.94
C ALA A 122 -5.48 13.22 -10.57
N VAL A 123 -6.26 13.97 -9.79
CA VAL A 123 -7.41 14.74 -10.29
C VAL A 123 -6.96 15.81 -11.30
N GLN A 124 -5.81 16.44 -11.06
CA GLN A 124 -5.33 17.59 -11.84
C GLN A 124 -4.04 17.31 -12.62
N ASN A 125 -3.26 16.31 -12.22
CA ASN A 125 -1.99 15.95 -12.84
C ASN A 125 -2.09 14.57 -13.53
N PRO A 126 -1.92 14.49 -14.87
CA PRO A 126 -2.04 13.24 -15.62
C PRO A 126 -0.94 12.23 -15.29
N ASP A 127 0.28 12.68 -14.94
CA ASP A 127 1.40 11.78 -14.65
C ASP A 127 1.15 11.03 -13.33
N PHE A 128 0.60 11.72 -12.32
CA PHE A 128 0.10 11.07 -11.10
C PHE A 128 -1.04 10.10 -11.41
N ARG A 129 -1.97 10.48 -12.31
CA ARG A 129 -3.09 9.62 -12.67
C ARG A 129 -2.65 8.33 -13.34
N GLU A 130 -1.74 8.42 -14.30
CA GLU A 130 -1.14 7.27 -14.96
C GLU A 130 -0.45 6.40 -13.92
N LYS A 131 0.35 7.01 -13.02
CA LYS A 131 1.10 6.25 -12.03
C LYS A 131 0.23 5.49 -11.03
N PHE A 132 -0.84 6.12 -10.56
CA PHE A 132 -1.81 5.44 -9.69
C PHE A 132 -2.60 4.38 -10.46
N THR A 133 -2.91 4.59 -11.75
CA THR A 133 -3.56 3.56 -12.59
C THR A 133 -2.68 2.32 -12.70
N GLU A 134 -1.39 2.48 -13.01
CA GLU A 134 -0.44 1.35 -13.06
C GLU A 134 -0.35 0.59 -11.74
N THR A 135 -0.35 1.33 -10.62
CA THR A 135 -0.29 0.78 -9.27
C THR A 135 -1.55 -0.02 -8.95
N ASP A 136 -2.73 0.56 -9.20
CA ASP A 136 -4.02 -0.08 -8.95
C ASP A 136 -4.18 -1.35 -9.80
N GLU A 137 -3.73 -1.32 -11.06
CA GLU A 137 -3.74 -2.49 -11.94
C GLU A 137 -2.78 -3.59 -11.47
N LEU A 138 -1.63 -3.24 -10.87
CA LEU A 138 -0.71 -4.23 -10.33
C LEU A 138 -1.36 -5.01 -9.18
N PHE A 139 -1.99 -4.30 -8.24
CA PHE A 139 -2.72 -4.92 -7.14
C PHE A 139 -3.91 -5.76 -7.64
N ALA A 140 -4.64 -5.26 -8.65
CA ALA A 140 -5.73 -6.02 -9.27
C ALA A 140 -5.25 -7.33 -9.89
N ARG A 141 -4.17 -7.30 -10.68
CA ARG A 141 -3.60 -8.51 -11.29
C ARG A 141 -3.15 -9.52 -10.25
N GLN A 142 -2.52 -9.06 -9.17
CA GLN A 142 -2.09 -9.92 -8.09
C GLN A 142 -3.26 -10.62 -7.42
N LEU A 143 -4.32 -9.89 -7.09
CA LEU A 143 -5.51 -10.44 -6.46
C LEU A 143 -6.28 -11.39 -7.41
N VAL A 144 -6.32 -11.08 -8.71
CA VAL A 144 -6.84 -11.99 -9.73
C VAL A 144 -6.07 -13.32 -9.72
N GLN A 145 -4.74 -13.27 -9.71
CA GLN A 145 -3.91 -14.48 -9.70
C GLN A 145 -4.18 -15.34 -8.46
N ILE A 146 -4.27 -14.73 -7.27
CA ILE A 146 -4.58 -15.45 -6.02
C ILE A 146 -5.94 -16.17 -6.13
N ILE A 147 -6.94 -15.50 -6.69
CA ILE A 147 -8.27 -16.08 -6.86
C ILE A 147 -8.26 -17.21 -7.90
N GLU A 148 -7.59 -17.01 -9.04
CA GLU A 148 -7.44 -18.03 -10.08
C GLU A 148 -6.73 -19.28 -9.54
N ASP A 149 -5.64 -19.11 -8.80
CA ASP A 149 -4.91 -20.22 -8.17
C ASP A 149 -5.80 -20.98 -7.19
N GLY A 150 -6.62 -20.29 -6.39
CA GLY A 150 -7.56 -20.92 -5.48
C GLY A 150 -8.70 -21.67 -6.18
N ILE A 151 -9.18 -21.16 -7.33
CA ILE A 151 -10.17 -21.86 -8.15
C ILE A 151 -9.54 -23.14 -8.76
N GLU A 152 -8.34 -23.04 -9.32
CA GLU A 152 -7.63 -24.17 -9.91
C GLU A 152 -7.33 -25.27 -8.90
N GLN A 153 -7.00 -24.89 -7.66
CA GLN A 153 -6.75 -25.81 -6.55
C GLN A 153 -8.03 -26.35 -5.89
N GLY A 154 -9.20 -25.85 -6.29
CA GLY A 154 -10.49 -26.24 -5.69
C GLY A 154 -10.67 -25.74 -4.24
N VAL A 155 -9.92 -24.71 -3.85
CA VAL A 155 -10.05 -24.03 -2.55
C VAL A 155 -11.15 -22.97 -2.64
N PHE A 156 -11.23 -22.25 -3.76
CA PHE A 156 -12.22 -21.22 -4.00
C PHE A 156 -13.34 -21.67 -4.96
N ALA A 157 -14.50 -21.06 -4.81
CA ALA A 157 -15.64 -21.22 -5.67
C ALA A 157 -15.39 -20.62 -7.06
N ASP A 158 -16.06 -21.14 -8.09
CA ASP A 158 -15.98 -20.67 -9.48
C ASP A 158 -16.66 -19.29 -9.62
N VAL A 159 -15.96 -18.25 -9.17
CA VAL A 159 -16.33 -16.84 -9.25
C VAL A 159 -15.66 -16.17 -10.44
N ASN A 160 -16.04 -14.94 -10.76
CA ASN A 160 -15.33 -14.12 -11.73
C ASN A 160 -14.16 -13.39 -11.03
N PRO A 161 -12.87 -13.75 -11.27
CA PRO A 161 -11.74 -13.20 -10.51
C PRO A 161 -11.64 -11.68 -10.63
N GLU A 162 -11.76 -11.15 -11.86
CA GLU A 162 -11.74 -9.72 -12.15
C GLU A 162 -12.77 -8.92 -11.36
N THR A 163 -13.98 -9.46 -11.23
CA THR A 163 -15.08 -8.78 -10.51
C THR A 163 -14.84 -8.77 -9.01
N VAL A 164 -14.42 -9.91 -8.45
CA VAL A 164 -14.13 -10.03 -7.01
C VAL A 164 -12.92 -9.17 -6.63
N SER A 165 -11.85 -9.20 -7.43
CA SER A 165 -10.67 -8.38 -7.19
C SER A 165 -11.00 -6.88 -7.18
N ARG A 166 -11.81 -6.42 -8.14
CA ARG A 166 -12.24 -5.02 -8.20
C ARG A 166 -13.11 -4.63 -7.00
N PHE A 167 -14.02 -5.51 -6.59
CA PHE A 167 -14.85 -5.30 -5.41
C PHE A 167 -13.99 -5.14 -4.15
N MET A 168 -13.04 -6.06 -3.93
CA MET A 168 -12.11 -6.01 -2.80
C MET A 168 -11.26 -4.74 -2.81
N ILE A 169 -10.60 -4.41 -3.93
CA ILE A 169 -9.77 -3.20 -4.03
C ILE A 169 -10.59 -1.94 -3.77
N THR A 170 -11.83 -1.86 -4.27
CA THR A 170 -12.70 -0.70 -4.03
C THR A 170 -13.02 -0.51 -2.54
N ILE A 171 -13.22 -1.61 -1.80
CA ILE A 171 -13.44 -1.55 -0.36
C ILE A 171 -12.16 -1.12 0.35
N LEU A 172 -11.02 -1.70 0.00
CA LEU A 172 -9.72 -1.38 0.60
C LEU A 172 -9.33 0.09 0.38
N ASP A 173 -9.54 0.63 -0.83
CA ASP A 173 -9.39 2.06 -1.13
C ASP A 173 -10.31 2.92 -0.25
N GLY A 174 -11.56 2.47 -0.07
CA GLY A 174 -12.54 3.10 0.81
C GLY A 174 -12.11 3.12 2.27
N VAL A 175 -11.45 2.06 2.74
CA VAL A 175 -10.86 1.98 4.09
C VAL A 175 -9.74 3.01 4.24
N ILE A 176 -8.78 3.05 3.32
CA ILE A 176 -7.67 4.01 3.34
C ILE A 176 -8.20 5.45 3.39
N LEU A 177 -9.14 5.78 2.51
CA LEU A 177 -9.74 7.12 2.45
C LEU A 177 -10.43 7.48 3.77
N GLN A 178 -11.24 6.57 4.31
CA GLN A 178 -12.04 6.84 5.50
C GLN A 178 -11.19 6.94 6.77
N SER A 179 -10.16 6.10 6.92
CA SER A 179 -9.18 6.22 8.02
C SER A 179 -8.47 7.58 8.02
N ALA A 180 -8.19 8.14 6.84
CA ALA A 180 -7.52 9.43 6.72
C ALA A 180 -8.43 10.66 6.86
N THR A 181 -9.73 10.52 6.61
CA THR A 181 -10.65 11.67 6.45
C THR A 181 -11.75 11.73 7.50
N ARG A 182 -11.78 10.79 8.45
CA ARG A 182 -12.80 10.70 9.48
C ARG A 182 -12.18 10.60 10.87
N ASN A 183 -12.94 11.05 11.86
CA ASN A 183 -12.52 11.07 13.27
C ASN A 183 -13.13 9.92 14.09
N ASP A 184 -14.05 9.15 13.52
CA ASP A 184 -14.58 7.91 14.09
C ASP A 184 -13.80 6.70 13.57
N ASN A 185 -14.16 5.47 13.99
CA ASN A 185 -13.59 4.24 13.44
C ASN A 185 -14.58 3.59 12.44
N PRO A 186 -14.67 4.09 11.20
CA PRO A 186 -15.60 3.58 10.18
C PRO A 186 -15.19 2.20 9.64
N VAL A 187 -13.96 1.77 9.93
CA VAL A 187 -13.39 0.50 9.47
C VAL A 187 -13.71 -0.64 10.45
N ALA A 188 -14.21 -0.31 11.65
CA ALA A 188 -14.66 -1.29 12.62
C ALA A 188 -15.75 -2.20 12.00
N GLY A 189 -15.47 -3.50 11.92
CA GLY A 189 -16.36 -4.51 11.32
C GLY A 189 -16.20 -4.69 9.80
N VAL A 190 -15.45 -3.84 9.09
CA VAL A 190 -15.13 -4.06 7.67
C VAL A 190 -14.25 -5.30 7.50
N ARG A 191 -13.30 -5.50 8.42
CA ARG A 191 -12.51 -6.75 8.51
C ARG A 191 -13.41 -7.97 8.64
N ASP A 192 -14.23 -8.00 9.68
CA ASP A 192 -15.12 -9.14 9.95
C ASP A 192 -16.01 -9.45 8.74
N THR A 193 -16.50 -8.41 8.04
CA THR A 193 -17.30 -8.56 6.82
C THR A 193 -16.50 -9.13 5.64
N ILE A 194 -15.24 -8.72 5.46
CA ILE A 194 -14.37 -9.26 4.41
C ILE A 194 -13.98 -10.70 4.73
N ASP A 195 -13.67 -11.00 5.98
CA ASP A 195 -13.35 -12.36 6.45
C ASP A 195 -14.56 -13.29 6.24
N GLU A 196 -15.76 -12.87 6.64
CA GLU A 196 -17.02 -13.60 6.38
C GLU A 196 -17.26 -13.79 4.88
N TYR A 197 -17.03 -12.77 4.05
CA TYR A 197 -17.15 -12.90 2.60
C TYR A 197 -16.17 -13.92 2.01
N ILE A 198 -14.92 -13.92 2.48
CA ILE A 198 -13.91 -14.90 2.07
C ILE A 198 -14.34 -16.31 2.48
N GLU A 199 -14.78 -16.50 3.73
CA GLU A 199 -15.14 -17.81 4.27
C GLU A 199 -16.44 -18.38 3.70
N GLU A 200 -17.49 -17.56 3.55
CA GLU A 200 -18.82 -18.04 3.16
C GLU A 200 -19.06 -18.03 1.64
N THR A 201 -18.41 -17.12 0.92
CA THR A 201 -18.66 -16.92 -0.53
C THR A 201 -17.51 -17.39 -1.40
N LEU A 202 -16.26 -17.15 -0.97
CA LEU A 202 -15.10 -17.54 -1.78
C LEU A 202 -14.64 -18.95 -1.47
N ILE A 203 -14.48 -19.35 -0.22
CA ILE A 203 -13.97 -20.67 0.13
C ILE A 203 -15.07 -21.73 -0.07
N LEU A 204 -14.72 -22.80 -0.77
CA LEU A 204 -15.58 -23.98 -0.85
C LEU A 204 -15.57 -24.65 0.52
N GLY A 205 -16.59 -24.36 1.34
CA GLY A 205 -16.75 -24.98 2.65
C GLY A 205 -16.62 -26.50 2.56
N THR A 206 -15.81 -27.10 3.43
CA THR A 206 -15.74 -28.56 3.59
C THR A 206 -17.04 -29.06 4.22
N TYR A 207 -18.12 -29.07 3.45
CA TYR A 207 -19.29 -29.90 3.77
C TYR A 207 -18.89 -31.36 3.55
N SER A 208 -18.19 -31.92 4.55
CA SER A 208 -18.14 -33.36 4.75
C SER A 208 -19.60 -33.84 4.80
N SER A 209 -19.98 -34.57 3.77
CA SER A 209 -21.27 -35.23 3.67
C SER A 209 -21.49 -36.08 4.93
N HIS A 210 -22.51 -35.75 5.71
CA HIS A 210 -23.10 -36.69 6.67
C HIS A 210 -23.94 -37.73 5.94
#